data_AF-A0A934D8G2-F1
#
_entry.id   AF-A0A934D8G2-F1
#
_cell.length_a   1.000
_cell.length_b   1.000
_cell.length_c   1.000
_cell.angle_alpha   90.00
_cell.angle_beta   90.00
_cell.angle_gamma   90.00
#
_symmetry.space_group_name_H-M   'P 1'
#
loop_
_entity.id
_entity.type
_entity.pdbx_description
1 polymer ?
#
loop_
_entity_poly.entity_id
_entity_poly.type
_entity_poly.pdbx_seq_one_letter_code
_entity_poly.pdbx_strand_id
1 'polypeptide(L)' 'MSEKKKFLLRIDSDVHAALERWAADDLRSVNAQIEFLLTGLLKKAGRFKPSEQLQSKNDGPPTP' A
#
# COMPACT_ATOMS: atom_id res chain seq x y z
N MET A 1 -10.11 10.37 -8.00
CA MET A 1 -10.03 8.97 -7.55
C MET A 1 -8.56 8.61 -7.53
N SER A 2 -7.97 8.44 -6.35
CA SER A 2 -6.53 8.30 -6.17
C SER A 2 -5.99 7.08 -6.93
N GLU A 3 -5.02 7.29 -7.82
CA GLU A 3 -4.33 6.24 -8.54
C GLU A 3 -3.64 5.29 -7.54
N LYS A 4 -4.21 4.11 -7.33
CA LYS A 4 -3.56 3.04 -6.55
C LYS A 4 -2.52 2.37 -7.45
N LYS A 5 -1.24 2.61 -7.18
CA LYS A 5 -0.14 1.89 -7.84
C LYS A 5 -0.25 0.40 -7.54
N LYS A 6 -0.51 -0.41 -8.58
CA LYS A 6 -0.44 -1.88 -8.48
C LYS A 6 1.03 -2.28 -8.54
N PHE A 7 1.51 -2.98 -7.52
CA PHE A 7 2.86 -3.52 -7.48
C PHE A 7 2.79 -5.00 -7.08
N LEU A 8 3.69 -5.81 -7.62
CA LEU A 8 3.82 -7.21 -7.22
C LEU A 8 4.58 -7.26 -5.89
N LEU A 9 3.85 -7.54 -4.81
CA LEU A 9 4.43 -7.72 -3.49
C LEU A 9 4.86 -9.19 -3.33
N ARG A 10 6.16 -9.41 -3.11
CA ARG A 10 6.68 -10.72 -2.69
C ARG A 10 6.61 -10.80 -1.17
N ILE A 11 5.80 -11.71 -0.66
CA ILE A 11 5.69 -12.04 0.76
C ILE A 11 5.75 -13.55 0.93
N ASP A 12 6.14 -13.95 2.12
CA ASP A 12 6.06 -15.34 2.55
C ASP A 12 4.61 -15.83 2.56
N SER A 13 4.39 -17.09 2.18
CA SER A 13 3.07 -17.70 2.07
C SER A 13 2.36 -17.79 3.43
N ASP A 14 3.09 -18.06 4.51
CA ASP A 14 2.51 -18.16 5.85
C ASP A 14 2.04 -16.78 6.34
N VAL A 15 2.81 -15.73 6.03
CA VAL A 15 2.43 -14.35 6.33
C VAL A 15 1.19 -13.92 5.56
N HIS A 16 1.09 -14.30 4.27
CA HIS A 16 -0.12 -14.03 3.49
C HIS A 16 -1.35 -14.71 4.09
N ALA A 17 -1.24 -15.99 4.46
CA ALA A 17 -2.34 -16.75 5.04
C ALA A 17 -2.81 -16.16 6.39
N ALA A 18 -1.88 -15.76 7.25
CA ALA A 18 -2.20 -15.09 8.52
C ALA A 18 -2.92 -13.75 8.28
N LEU A 19 -2.49 -12.99 7.28
CA LEU A 19 -3.09 -11.70 6.94
C LEU A 19 -4.48 -11.86 6.33
N GLU A 20 -4.69 -12.90 5.52
CA GLU A 20 -5.99 -13.25 4.95
C GLU A 20 -6.99 -13.61 6.06
N ARG A 21 -6.56 -14.41 7.04
CA ARG A 21 -7.37 -14.75 8.21
C ARG A 21 -7.77 -13.50 9.01
N TRP A 22 -6.81 -12.63 9.30
CA TRP A 22 -7.08 -11.39 10.04
C TRP A 22 -7.99 -10.45 9.24
N ALA A 23 -7.78 -10.31 7.94
CA ALA A 23 -8.64 -9.50 7.08
C ALA A 23 -10.09 -10.02 7.08
N ALA A 24 -10.28 -11.36 7.06
CA ALA A 24 -11.59 -11.97 7.15
C ALA A 24 -12.28 -11.69 8.49
N ASP A 25 -11.54 -11.76 9.60
CA ASP A 25 -12.04 -11.46 10.94
C ASP A 25 -12.49 -9.97 11.06
N ASP A 26 -11.77 -9.05 10.38
CA ASP A 26 -12.08 -7.62 10.34
C ASP A 26 -13.10 -7.23 9.23
N LEU A 27 -13.70 -8.21 8.54
CA LEU A 27 -14.60 -8.02 7.38
C LEU A 27 -14.03 -7.09 6.30
N ARG A 28 -12.73 -7.24 6.03
CA ARG A 28 -11.96 -6.39 5.13
C ARG A 28 -11.29 -7.23 4.04
N SER A 29 -11.05 -6.62 2.88
CA SER A 29 -10.19 -7.26 1.88
C SER A 29 -8.74 -7.28 2.35
N VAL A 30 -7.99 -8.31 1.95
CA VAL A 30 -6.56 -8.45 2.26
C VAL A 30 -5.80 -7.18 1.87
N ASN A 31 -6.10 -6.61 0.70
CA ASN A 31 -5.44 -5.39 0.21
C ASN A 31 -5.72 -4.17 1.09
N ALA A 32 -6.95 -4.03 1.61
CA ALA A 32 -7.29 -2.93 2.52
C ALA A 32 -6.73 -3.16 3.94
N GLN A 33 -6.50 -4.42 4.35
CA GLN A 33 -5.79 -4.74 5.59
C GLN A 33 -4.30 -4.39 5.48
N ILE A 34 -3.65 -4.76 4.37
CA ILE A 34 -2.27 -4.36 4.05
C ILE A 34 -2.13 -2.84 4.13
N GLU A 35 -3.00 -2.10 3.45
CA GLU A 35 -2.96 -0.64 3.40
C GLU A 35 -3.10 -0.01 4.80
N PHE A 36 -3.99 -0.56 5.63
CA PHE A 36 -4.21 -0.11 6.99
C PHE A 36 -3.00 -0.33 7.89
N LEU A 37 -2.41 -1.53 7.85
CA LEU A 37 -1.21 -1.87 8.61
C LEU A 37 -0.02 -1.00 8.19
N LEU A 38 0.22 -0.86 6.89
CA LEU A 38 1.30 -0.02 6.37
C LEU A 38 1.11 1.44 6.78
N THR A 39 -0.09 1.99 6.66
CA THR A 39 -0.39 3.36 7.06
C THR A 39 -0.17 3.56 8.56
N GLY A 40 -0.65 2.64 9.39
CA GLY A 40 -0.45 2.68 10.84
C GLY A 40 1.02 2.61 11.23
N LEU A 41 1.79 1.71 10.60
CA LEU A 41 3.23 1.55 10.85
C LEU A 41 4.02 2.78 10.39
N LEU A 42 3.72 3.33 9.21
CA LEU A 42 4.37 4.55 8.71
C LEU A 42 4.10 5.75 9.62
N LYS A 43 2.87 5.88 10.15
CA LYS A 43 2.53 6.93 11.12
C LYS A 43 3.30 6.74 12.42
N LYS A 44 3.34 5.52 12.97
CA LYS A 44 4.12 5.20 14.17
C LYS A 44 5.62 5.45 13.99
N ALA A 45 6.15 5.15 12.80
CA ALA A 45 7.54 5.41 12.45
C ALA A 45 7.85 6.89 12.16
N GLY A 46 6.85 7.80 12.18
CA GLY A 46 7.01 9.20 11.81
C GLY A 46 7.35 9.41 10.32
N ARG A 47 7.16 8.39 9.48
CA ARG A 47 7.49 8.40 8.05
C ARG A 47 6.29 8.61 7.14
N PHE A 48 5.09 8.68 7.70
CA PHE A 48 3.89 9.04 6.96
C PHE A 48 3.87 10.55 6.70
N LYS A 49 4.48 10.95 5.58
CA LYS A 49 4.31 12.30 5.02
C LYS A 49 3.21 12.21 3.96
N PRO A 50 2.03 12.81 4.15
CA PRO A 50 1.00 12.88 3.12
C PRO A 50 1.59 13.59 1.91
N SER A 51 1.89 12.82 0.86
CA SER A 51 2.54 13.34 -0.31
C SER A 51 1.50 13.84 -1.31
N GLU A 52 1.14 15.12 -1.20
CA GLU A 52 0.78 15.93 -2.39
C GLU A 52 1.99 16.05 -3.35
N GLN A 53 3.20 15.68 -2.90
CA GLN A 53 4.45 15.86 -3.65
C GLN A 53 4.88 14.67 -4.55
N LEU A 54 4.14 13.55 -4.59
CA LEU A 54 4.52 12.37 -5.40
C LEU A 54 3.75 12.25 -6.73
N GLN A 55 2.83 13.18 -7.03
CA GLN A 55 2.08 13.19 -8.30
C GLN A 55 2.80 13.93 -9.45
N SER A 56 3.90 14.64 -9.23
CA SER A 56 4.54 15.50 -10.26
C SER A 56 5.81 14.92 -10.90
N LYS A 57 6.01 13.60 -10.94
CA LYS A 57 7.20 13.03 -11.61
C LYS A 57 6.94 11.74 -12.36
N ASN A 58 5.85 11.71 -13.13
CA ASN A 58 5.64 10.76 -14.22
C ASN A 58 5.39 11.48 -15.56
N ASP A 59 5.83 12.73 -15.73
CA ASP A 59 6.04 13.31 -17.06
C ASP A 59 7.32 12.68 -17.64
N GLY A 60 7.15 11.58 -18.37
CA GLY A 60 8.18 11.11 -19.28
C GLY A 60 8.38 12.16 -20.39
N PRO A 61 9.63 12.51 -20.76
CA PRO A 61 9.87 13.51 -21.80
C PRO A 61 9.44 12.99 -23.19
N PRO A 62 9.05 13.89 -24.11
CA PRO A 62 8.62 13.53 -25.45
C PRO A 62 9.80 12.99 -26.25
N THR A 63 9.62 11.86 -26.93
CA THR A 63 10.56 11.42 -27.97
C THR A 63 10.38 12.27 -29.24
N PRO A 64 11.48 12.56 -29.97
CA PRO A 64 11.53 13.51 -31.08
C PRO A 64 10.68 13.12 -32.30
#